data_AF-A0A8K0F3I6-F1
#
_entry.id   AF-A0A8K0F3I6-F1
#
_cell.length_a   1.000
_cell.length_b   1.000
_cell.length_c   1.000
_cell.angle_alpha   90.00
_cell.angle_beta   90.00
_cell.angle_gamma   90.00
#
_symmetry.space_group_name_H-M   'P 1'
#
loop_
_entity.id
_entity.type
_entity.pdbx_description
1 polymer ?
#
loop_
_entity_poly.entity_id
_entity_poly.type
_entity_poly.pdbx_seq_one_letter_code
_entity_poly.pdbx_strand_id
1 'polypeptide(L)'
;MTSHLLALVLTLTLLTGSMYPAKSMSSQEQQLNDEDASFDIEKAEALLKELEDLVEEEVIADNNNNNNGDDDDMSLLPEKRQLPNQFLYKGCYVDIRSRRFPNAPEFGNSQQTTARCVDRCRSKGFAYAGTQYSSECFCGTEQNFQSIGAPRPTSECNAPCRGNPREKCGGTWRMSVYKIQGIGHATDPNIAKGRPTFQSSVGHGGSPGRAVDGNRSPHWAHASCTHTNTENDPWWYVDLGRTVTVDHIAIVNRRDCCSERITPFDVHVGGSTTVAGNPRCGGHHRFHPTDTEKVVNCRGLRGRYVGIRLPGKSRVLTLCEVEVYAAPNLALGKPTVQSAVAHGGYASRATDGSRDPNWGSQSCTHTPAQSNPWLQVDLGSSTTVQWVILVNRADCCRERVSPFTVHIGNNPNIAYNPRCGGHHTIPAGKNKDAINCNGLRGRFVGIRLPGNGRILTLCEVEVYAGTITKKRTSEVRGAEGQGCGEHKEGESWVSPDEDEHNCMCDIGEEICYKVDCGTDGKQQPIKNQDGLWGCPEPEEKEETAREFLDETMEDWMDNFEE
;
A
#
# COMPACT_ATOMS: atom_id res chain seq x y z
N MET A 1 -23.24 -5.05 -38.63
CA MET A 1 -21.78 -4.83 -38.84
C MET A 1 -20.96 -5.64 -37.83
N THR A 2 -21.11 -6.97 -37.78
CA THR A 2 -20.48 -7.79 -36.71
C THR A 2 -19.60 -8.92 -37.21
N SER A 3 -19.33 -9.01 -38.52
CA SER A 3 -18.37 -9.98 -39.08
C SER A 3 -17.02 -9.37 -39.51
N HIS A 4 -16.89 -8.04 -39.59
CA HIS A 4 -15.62 -7.39 -39.96
C HIS A 4 -14.75 -6.98 -38.76
N LEU A 5 -15.33 -6.80 -37.56
CA LEU A 5 -14.56 -6.49 -36.35
C LEU A 5 -13.74 -7.69 -35.84
N LEU A 6 -14.22 -8.92 -36.06
CA LEU A 6 -13.53 -10.13 -35.60
C LEU A 6 -12.30 -10.48 -36.45
N ALA A 7 -12.30 -10.07 -37.73
CA ALA A 7 -11.17 -10.28 -38.64
C ALA A 7 -10.01 -9.31 -38.36
N LEU A 8 -10.32 -8.07 -37.96
CA LEU A 8 -9.32 -7.03 -37.66
C LEU A 8 -8.51 -7.34 -36.38
N VAL A 9 -9.14 -7.98 -35.39
CA VAL A 9 -8.49 -8.36 -34.13
C VAL A 9 -7.58 -9.59 -34.31
N LEU A 10 -7.88 -10.48 -35.26
CA LEU A 10 -7.07 -11.67 -35.52
C LEU A 10 -5.80 -11.38 -36.35
N THR A 11 -5.82 -10.35 -37.20
CA THR A 11 -4.67 -9.97 -38.05
C THR A 11 -3.61 -9.18 -37.29
N LEU A 12 -3.97 -8.44 -36.24
CA LEU A 12 -2.99 -7.68 -35.44
C LEU A 12 -2.19 -8.58 -34.47
N THR A 13 -2.72 -9.75 -34.09
CA THR A 13 -2.05 -10.67 -33.15
C THR A 13 -1.03 -11.62 -33.80
N LEU A 14 -0.88 -11.61 -35.12
CA LEU A 14 0.01 -12.54 -35.85
C LEU A 14 1.29 -11.90 -36.41
N LEU A 15 1.57 -10.62 -36.11
CA LEU A 15 2.73 -9.90 -36.67
C LEU A 15 3.89 -9.61 -35.71
N THR A 16 3.86 -10.07 -34.44
CA THR A 16 4.98 -9.82 -33.51
C THR A 16 5.44 -11.04 -32.73
N GLY A 17 5.66 -12.17 -33.42
CA GLY A 17 6.21 -13.38 -32.80
C GLY A 17 7.03 -14.26 -33.74
N SER A 18 8.29 -13.90 -34.03
CA SER A 18 9.36 -14.87 -34.37
C SER A 18 10.78 -14.26 -34.33
N MET A 19 11.50 -14.55 -33.23
CA MET A 19 12.91 -15.00 -33.07
C MET A 19 14.10 -14.42 -33.89
N TYR A 20 15.00 -13.67 -33.19
CA TYR A 20 16.50 -13.75 -33.01
C TYR A 20 17.50 -14.11 -34.16
N PRO A 21 18.86 -13.90 -34.07
CA PRO A 21 19.74 -13.04 -33.21
C PRO A 21 20.89 -12.28 -33.97
N ALA A 22 21.81 -11.66 -33.22
CA ALA A 22 22.87 -10.67 -33.56
C ALA A 22 24.08 -11.09 -34.44
N LYS A 23 24.67 -10.15 -35.21
CA LYS A 23 26.09 -9.65 -35.11
C LYS A 23 26.54 -8.69 -36.25
N SER A 24 27.47 -7.82 -35.86
CA SER A 24 28.57 -7.12 -36.60
C SER A 24 28.33 -5.84 -37.44
N MET A 25 28.80 -4.73 -36.86
CA MET A 25 29.61 -3.61 -37.41
C MET A 25 29.58 -3.18 -38.90
N SER A 26 29.32 -1.86 -39.02
CA SER A 26 30.03 -0.80 -39.76
C SER A 26 29.65 -0.42 -41.20
N SER A 27 29.41 0.88 -41.31
CA SER A 27 29.86 1.84 -42.33
C SER A 27 28.96 2.12 -43.54
N GLN A 28 28.84 3.43 -43.79
CA GLN A 28 28.47 4.14 -45.02
C GLN A 28 26.99 4.54 -45.21
N GLU A 29 26.74 5.81 -44.84
CA GLU A 29 26.03 6.85 -45.60
C GLU A 29 25.64 6.47 -47.04
N GLN A 30 24.39 6.70 -47.47
CA GLN A 30 23.91 7.96 -48.06
C GLN A 30 22.55 7.77 -48.77
N GLN A 31 21.59 8.62 -48.38
CA GLN A 31 20.54 9.27 -49.20
C GLN A 31 19.70 8.46 -50.21
N LEU A 32 18.40 8.35 -49.91
CA LEU A 32 17.31 8.53 -50.89
C LEU A 32 16.05 9.04 -50.15
N ASN A 33 15.80 10.34 -50.29
CA ASN A 33 14.47 10.97 -50.35
C ASN A 33 13.76 10.44 -51.63
N ASP A 34 12.46 10.40 -51.84
CA ASP A 34 11.28 11.04 -51.25
C ASP A 34 10.03 10.30 -51.82
N GLU A 35 8.85 10.58 -51.25
CA GLU A 35 7.50 10.42 -51.84
C GLU A 35 6.90 9.01 -52.03
N ASP A 36 6.21 8.46 -51.01
CA ASP A 36 4.85 7.86 -51.16
C ASP A 36 4.15 7.49 -49.82
N ALA A 37 3.98 8.44 -48.88
CA ALA A 37 3.25 8.17 -47.63
C ALA A 37 2.31 9.30 -47.20
N SER A 38 1.79 10.07 -48.17
CA SER A 38 0.90 11.20 -47.91
C SER A 38 -0.59 10.90 -48.14
N PHE A 39 -0.96 9.70 -48.60
CA PHE A 39 -2.32 9.43 -49.07
C PHE A 39 -3.29 8.84 -48.04
N ASP A 40 -2.83 8.48 -46.83
CA ASP A 40 -3.69 7.81 -45.82
C ASP A 40 -4.10 8.70 -44.63
N ILE A 41 -3.55 9.91 -44.47
CA ILE A 41 -3.87 10.79 -43.34
C ILE A 41 -5.09 11.68 -43.65
N GLU A 42 -5.14 12.32 -44.82
CA GLU A 42 -6.31 13.14 -45.20
C GLU A 42 -7.61 12.32 -45.26
N LYS A 43 -7.52 11.05 -45.63
CA LYS A 43 -8.69 10.15 -45.68
C LYS A 43 -9.16 9.73 -44.28
N ALA A 44 -8.25 9.63 -43.32
CA ALA A 44 -8.56 9.37 -41.92
C ALA A 44 -9.15 10.61 -41.23
N GLU A 45 -8.65 11.80 -41.56
CA GLU A 45 -9.18 13.08 -41.04
C GLU A 45 -10.57 13.39 -41.59
N ALA A 46 -10.84 13.08 -42.86
CA ALA A 46 -12.18 13.23 -43.44
C ALA A 46 -13.23 12.31 -42.78
N LEU A 47 -12.85 11.08 -42.42
CA LEU A 47 -13.72 10.14 -41.71
C LEU A 47 -13.95 10.52 -40.25
N LEU A 48 -12.96 11.15 -39.60
CA LEU A 48 -13.10 11.66 -38.24
C LEU A 48 -14.11 12.82 -38.19
N LYS A 49 -14.09 13.68 -39.21
CA LYS A 49 -14.99 14.83 -39.33
C LYS A 49 -16.43 14.43 -39.66
N GLU A 50 -16.65 13.41 -40.49
CA GLU A 50 -17.99 12.83 -40.69
C GLU A 50 -18.56 12.20 -39.39
N LEU A 51 -17.70 11.67 -38.52
CA LEU A 51 -18.09 11.15 -37.21
C LEU A 51 -18.41 12.25 -36.19
N GLU A 52 -17.73 13.40 -36.25
CA GLU A 52 -18.02 14.57 -35.41
C GLU A 52 -19.34 15.26 -35.80
N ASP A 53 -19.61 15.41 -37.11
CA ASP A 53 -20.85 16.02 -37.60
C ASP A 53 -22.09 15.14 -37.31
N LEU A 54 -21.94 13.80 -37.27
CA LEU A 54 -23.02 12.88 -36.86
C LEU A 54 -23.35 12.94 -35.37
N VAL A 55 -22.42 13.41 -34.53
CA VAL A 55 -22.62 13.55 -33.08
C VAL A 55 -23.32 14.88 -32.76
N GLU A 56 -23.17 15.91 -33.60
CA GLU A 56 -23.84 17.21 -33.41
C GLU A 56 -25.30 17.25 -33.92
N GLU A 57 -25.70 16.38 -34.85
CA GLU A 57 -27.10 16.29 -35.31
C GLU A 57 -28.05 15.54 -34.35
N GLU A 58 -27.56 14.72 -33.40
CA GLU A 58 -28.41 14.12 -32.37
C GLU A 58 -28.77 15.08 -31.21
N VAL A 59 -28.25 16.32 -31.22
CA VAL A 59 -28.48 17.35 -30.19
C VAL A 59 -29.59 18.36 -30.57
N ILE A 60 -30.12 18.34 -31.80
CA ILE A 60 -31.11 19.34 -32.29
C ILE A 60 -32.57 18.83 -32.31
N ALA A 61 -32.84 17.59 -31.88
CA ALA A 61 -34.17 16.98 -31.99
C ALA A 61 -35.10 17.06 -30.75
N ASP A 62 -34.87 17.95 -29.77
CA ASP A 62 -35.78 18.11 -28.61
C ASP A 62 -36.21 19.56 -28.29
N ASN A 63 -35.86 20.53 -29.14
CA ASN A 63 -36.26 21.94 -28.99
C ASN A 63 -37.41 22.35 -29.92
N ASN A 64 -38.57 21.69 -29.80
CA ASN A 64 -39.82 22.23 -30.34
C ASN A 64 -41.02 21.80 -29.49
N ASN A 65 -41.25 22.49 -28.37
CA ASN A 65 -42.59 22.94 -27.98
C ASN A 65 -42.50 24.00 -26.87
N ASN A 66 -42.58 25.26 -27.31
CA ASN A 66 -42.83 26.42 -26.47
C ASN A 66 -44.20 26.34 -25.81
N ASN A 67 -44.26 26.61 -24.50
CA ASN A 67 -45.27 27.49 -23.90
C ASN A 67 -44.80 27.97 -22.51
N ASN A 68 -44.45 29.26 -22.47
CA ASN A 68 -44.67 30.29 -21.44
C ASN A 68 -44.69 29.80 -19.97
N GLY A 69 -43.80 30.20 -19.08
CA GLY A 69 -43.17 31.50 -18.90
C GLY A 69 -43.44 31.89 -17.44
N ASP A 70 -42.38 32.04 -16.64
CA ASP A 70 -42.22 33.02 -15.56
C ASP A 70 -40.92 32.69 -14.80
N ASP A 71 -39.95 33.60 -14.92
CA ASP A 71 -38.62 33.56 -14.33
C ASP A 71 -38.69 33.83 -12.82
N ASP A 72 -38.18 32.92 -11.99
CA ASP A 72 -37.47 33.24 -10.75
C ASP A 72 -36.70 32.01 -10.20
N ASP A 73 -35.42 32.28 -9.95
CA ASP A 73 -34.47 31.54 -9.11
C ASP A 73 -33.83 30.22 -9.61
N MET A 74 -32.64 30.42 -10.16
CA MET A 74 -31.61 29.45 -10.47
C MET A 74 -30.98 28.90 -9.18
N SER A 75 -31.55 27.84 -8.61
CA SER A 75 -30.80 26.92 -7.74
C SER A 75 -31.46 25.54 -7.66
N LEU A 76 -30.63 24.49 -7.71
CA LEU A 76 -30.86 23.05 -7.48
C LEU A 76 -30.48 22.15 -8.68
N LEU A 77 -29.17 22.00 -8.91
CA LEU A 77 -28.63 20.73 -9.40
C LEU A 77 -27.75 20.11 -8.29
N PRO A 78 -28.12 18.96 -7.71
CA PRO A 78 -27.27 18.26 -6.75
C PRO A 78 -26.16 17.49 -7.48
N GLU A 79 -24.93 18.00 -7.31
CA GLU A 79 -23.69 17.26 -6.99
C GLU A 79 -23.48 15.88 -7.66
N LYS A 80 -22.83 15.86 -8.83
CA LYS A 80 -22.07 14.68 -9.29
C LYS A 80 -20.70 14.65 -8.59
N ARG A 81 -20.65 14.06 -7.39
CA ARG A 81 -19.43 13.40 -6.88
C ARG A 81 -19.66 11.90 -6.86
N GLN A 82 -19.17 11.20 -7.89
CA GLN A 82 -18.89 9.77 -7.80
C GLN A 82 -17.43 9.56 -8.14
N LEU A 83 -16.62 9.24 -7.13
CA LEU A 83 -15.27 8.70 -7.28
C LEU A 83 -15.38 7.32 -7.98
N PRO A 84 -14.41 6.92 -8.84
CA PRO A 84 -14.50 5.65 -9.57
C PRO A 84 -14.54 4.46 -8.59
N ASN A 85 -15.52 3.57 -8.78
CA ASN A 85 -15.91 2.52 -7.85
C ASN A 85 -14.73 1.66 -7.35
N GLN A 86 -14.58 1.57 -6.02
CA GLN A 86 -13.54 0.78 -5.31
C GLN A 86 -13.81 -0.75 -5.33
N PHE A 87 -14.47 -1.28 -6.35
CA PHE A 87 -14.81 -2.69 -6.48
C PHE A 87 -15.14 -3.10 -7.91
N LEU A 88 -14.81 -4.33 -8.26
CA LEU A 88 -15.03 -4.91 -9.58
C LEU A 88 -16.15 -5.95 -9.52
N TYR A 89 -17.20 -5.76 -10.32
CA TYR A 89 -18.23 -6.79 -10.48
C TYR A 89 -17.66 -8.04 -11.16
N LYS A 90 -17.87 -9.21 -10.56
CA LYS A 90 -17.38 -10.50 -11.05
C LYS A 90 -18.45 -11.34 -11.73
N GLY A 91 -19.73 -11.05 -11.47
CA GLY A 91 -20.84 -11.72 -12.12
C GLY A 91 -21.96 -12.12 -11.17
N CYS A 92 -22.97 -12.77 -11.73
CA CYS A 92 -24.08 -13.36 -11.02
C CYS A 92 -23.78 -14.83 -10.74
N TYR A 93 -23.99 -15.31 -9.51
CA TYR A 93 -23.69 -16.70 -9.14
C TYR A 93 -24.84 -17.34 -8.38
N VAL A 94 -24.94 -18.67 -8.47
CA VAL A 94 -25.94 -19.43 -7.69
C VAL A 94 -25.45 -19.56 -6.26
N ASP A 95 -26.28 -19.13 -5.32
CA ASP A 95 -26.03 -19.37 -3.91
C ASP A 95 -26.62 -20.71 -3.46
N ILE A 96 -26.10 -21.28 -2.37
CA ILE A 96 -26.48 -22.60 -1.85
C ILE A 96 -26.93 -22.49 -0.39
N ARG A 97 -27.58 -23.54 0.13
CA ARG A 97 -28.11 -23.55 1.51
C ARG A 97 -27.05 -23.25 2.58
N SER A 98 -25.80 -23.68 2.38
CA SER A 98 -24.69 -23.39 3.30
C SER A 98 -24.04 -22.02 3.07
N ARG A 99 -24.54 -21.23 2.11
CA ARG A 99 -24.00 -19.97 1.58
C ARG A 99 -22.62 -20.14 0.94
N ARG A 100 -22.48 -19.72 -0.32
CA ARG A 100 -21.18 -19.69 -1.02
C ARG A 100 -20.22 -18.73 -0.34
N PHE A 101 -20.74 -17.58 0.10
CA PHE A 101 -20.05 -16.59 0.93
C PHE A 101 -20.63 -16.62 2.34
N PRO A 102 -20.13 -17.52 3.22
CA PRO A 102 -20.74 -17.76 4.52
C PRO A 102 -20.42 -16.68 5.56
N ASN A 103 -19.53 -15.73 5.25
CA ASN A 103 -18.96 -14.85 6.27
C ASN A 103 -19.76 -13.55 6.44
N ALA A 104 -19.88 -13.14 7.71
CA ALA A 104 -20.54 -11.91 8.13
C ALA A 104 -21.88 -11.63 7.40
N PRO A 105 -22.83 -12.57 7.35
CA PRO A 105 -24.09 -12.33 6.66
C PRO A 105 -24.87 -11.19 7.32
N GLU A 106 -25.58 -10.41 6.52
CA GLU A 106 -26.55 -9.41 6.97
C GLU A 106 -27.81 -9.56 6.14
N PHE A 107 -28.96 -9.63 6.81
CA PHE A 107 -30.26 -9.87 6.19
C PHE A 107 -31.20 -8.69 6.43
N GLY A 108 -32.00 -8.34 5.42
CA GLY A 108 -33.12 -7.41 5.58
C GLY A 108 -32.75 -5.94 5.82
N ASN A 109 -31.56 -5.49 5.41
CA ASN A 109 -31.15 -4.10 5.60
C ASN A 109 -31.90 -3.16 4.62
N SER A 110 -32.60 -2.16 5.16
CA SER A 110 -33.39 -1.19 4.39
C SER A 110 -32.56 -0.20 3.57
N GLN A 111 -31.31 0.04 3.97
CA GLN A 111 -30.35 0.90 3.30
C GLN A 111 -29.35 0.10 2.43
N GLN A 112 -29.72 -1.12 2.01
CA GLN A 112 -28.83 -1.97 1.24
C GLN A 112 -28.49 -1.35 -0.13
N THR A 113 -27.19 -1.15 -0.39
CA THR A 113 -26.59 -0.80 -1.70
C THR A 113 -25.37 -1.67 -1.97
N THR A 114 -24.86 -1.65 -3.21
CA THR A 114 -23.64 -2.40 -3.57
C THR A 114 -22.42 -1.88 -2.80
N ALA A 115 -22.21 -0.56 -2.84
CA ALA A 115 -21.08 0.09 -2.18
C ALA A 115 -21.07 -0.20 -0.67
N ARG A 116 -22.22 -0.12 0.01
CA ARG A 116 -22.31 -0.42 1.44
C ARG A 116 -21.91 -1.86 1.75
N CYS A 117 -22.35 -2.83 0.94
CA CYS A 117 -21.97 -4.23 1.16
C CYS A 117 -20.47 -4.45 0.96
N VAL A 118 -19.91 -3.85 -0.09
CA VAL A 118 -18.47 -3.85 -0.36
C VAL A 118 -17.70 -3.22 0.80
N ASP A 119 -18.08 -2.02 1.25
CA ASP A 119 -17.39 -1.31 2.33
C ASP A 119 -17.46 -2.10 3.64
N ARG A 120 -18.62 -2.72 3.92
CA ARG A 120 -18.81 -3.58 5.07
C ARG A 120 -17.90 -4.81 5.00
N CYS A 121 -17.84 -5.50 3.87
CA CYS A 121 -16.94 -6.65 3.71
C CYS A 121 -15.46 -6.24 3.73
N ARG A 122 -15.11 -5.07 3.16
CA ARG A 122 -13.77 -4.47 3.21
C ARG A 122 -13.36 -4.14 4.64
N SER A 123 -14.26 -3.53 5.43
CA SER A 123 -14.01 -3.18 6.84
C SER A 123 -13.72 -4.42 7.71
N LYS A 124 -14.18 -5.59 7.25
CA LYS A 124 -14.00 -6.89 7.90
C LYS A 124 -12.90 -7.74 7.27
N GLY A 125 -12.15 -7.20 6.30
CA GLY A 125 -10.98 -7.86 5.70
C GLY A 125 -11.28 -8.92 4.64
N PHE A 126 -12.51 -8.99 4.10
CA PHE A 126 -12.85 -9.97 3.08
C PHE A 126 -12.49 -9.48 1.67
N ALA A 127 -12.02 -10.39 0.81
CA ALA A 127 -11.63 -10.09 -0.57
C ALA A 127 -12.83 -9.88 -1.51
N TYR A 128 -13.99 -10.41 -1.15
CA TYR A 128 -15.20 -10.35 -1.96
C TYR A 128 -16.43 -9.95 -1.12
N ALA A 129 -17.37 -9.29 -1.79
CA ALA A 129 -18.70 -9.00 -1.29
C ALA A 129 -19.75 -9.60 -2.23
N GLY A 130 -20.89 -9.99 -1.67
CA GLY A 130 -22.01 -10.58 -2.37
C GLY A 130 -23.31 -9.92 -1.94
N THR A 131 -24.07 -9.36 -2.88
CA THR A 131 -25.41 -8.84 -2.61
C THR A 131 -26.47 -9.82 -3.12
N GLN A 132 -27.54 -10.00 -2.35
CA GLN A 132 -28.63 -10.91 -2.71
C GLN A 132 -29.97 -10.35 -2.24
N TYR A 133 -31.05 -10.77 -2.92
CA TYR A 133 -32.43 -10.57 -2.49
C TYR A 133 -32.76 -9.12 -2.05
N SER A 134 -32.25 -8.14 -2.81
CA SER A 134 -32.47 -6.69 -2.62
C SER A 134 -31.87 -6.08 -1.34
N SER A 135 -31.72 -6.86 -0.27
CA SER A 135 -31.49 -6.38 1.10
C SER A 135 -30.47 -7.20 1.90
N GLU A 136 -29.80 -8.17 1.26
CA GLU A 136 -28.84 -9.05 1.90
C GLU A 136 -27.40 -8.76 1.44
N CYS A 137 -26.46 -8.98 2.36
CA CYS A 137 -25.02 -8.82 2.13
C CYS A 137 -24.23 -9.99 2.73
N PHE A 138 -23.29 -10.52 1.94
CA PHE A 138 -22.45 -11.67 2.28
C PHE A 138 -20.99 -11.38 1.95
N CYS A 139 -20.05 -11.86 2.77
CA CYS A 139 -18.63 -11.65 2.54
C CYS A 139 -17.88 -12.96 2.22
N GLY A 140 -16.95 -12.89 1.27
CA GLY A 140 -16.22 -14.04 0.76
C GLY A 140 -14.70 -13.86 0.78
N THR A 141 -13.98 -14.95 1.00
CA THR A 141 -12.53 -15.04 0.77
C THR A 141 -12.20 -15.40 -0.68
N GLU A 142 -10.92 -15.40 -1.04
CA GLU A 142 -10.47 -15.88 -2.35
C GLU A 142 -10.85 -17.36 -2.55
N GLN A 143 -10.76 -18.20 -1.52
CA GLN A 143 -11.15 -19.62 -1.59
C GLN A 143 -12.67 -19.78 -1.78
N ASN A 144 -13.50 -18.94 -1.15
CA ASN A 144 -14.94 -18.94 -1.40
C ASN A 144 -15.25 -18.59 -2.86
N PHE A 145 -14.54 -17.62 -3.43
CA PHE A 145 -14.71 -17.25 -4.84
C PHE A 145 -14.22 -18.34 -5.80
N GLN A 146 -13.05 -18.94 -5.55
CA GLN A 146 -12.52 -20.03 -6.39
C GLN A 146 -13.46 -21.25 -6.44
N SER A 147 -14.20 -21.51 -5.37
CA SER A 147 -15.14 -22.63 -5.26
C SER A 147 -16.59 -22.27 -5.64
N ILE A 148 -16.87 -21.03 -6.08
CA ILE A 148 -18.24 -20.53 -6.27
C ILE A 148 -18.98 -21.16 -7.46
N GLY A 149 -18.22 -21.68 -8.44
CA GLY A 149 -18.75 -22.28 -9.67
C GLY A 149 -18.87 -21.30 -10.84
N ALA A 150 -19.57 -21.71 -11.89
CA ALA A 150 -19.73 -20.92 -13.11
C ALA A 150 -20.74 -19.76 -12.93
N PRO A 151 -20.52 -18.61 -13.60
CA PRO A 151 -21.45 -17.49 -13.56
C PRO A 151 -22.78 -17.80 -14.27
N ARG A 152 -23.82 -17.07 -13.90
CA ARG A 152 -25.16 -17.06 -14.49
C ARG A 152 -25.40 -15.76 -15.27
N PRO A 153 -26.40 -15.72 -16.17
CA PRO A 153 -26.88 -14.49 -16.78
C PRO A 153 -27.11 -13.39 -15.73
N THR A 154 -26.65 -12.18 -16.00
CA THR A 154 -26.83 -11.01 -15.13
C THR A 154 -28.31 -10.68 -14.89
N SER A 155 -29.19 -11.07 -15.80
CA SER A 155 -30.65 -10.98 -15.66
C SER A 155 -31.20 -11.78 -14.48
N GLU A 156 -30.50 -12.80 -13.98
CA GLU A 156 -30.90 -13.54 -12.78
C GLU A 156 -30.53 -12.80 -11.47
N CYS A 157 -29.66 -11.80 -11.56
CA CYS A 157 -29.25 -10.91 -10.47
C CYS A 157 -29.79 -9.48 -10.66
N ASN A 158 -31.08 -9.36 -10.97
CA ASN A 158 -31.72 -8.11 -11.38
C ASN A 158 -32.60 -7.43 -10.31
N ALA A 159 -32.60 -7.95 -9.07
CA ALA A 159 -33.40 -7.39 -7.98
C ALA A 159 -32.89 -6.00 -7.60
N PRO A 160 -33.75 -4.98 -7.51
CA PRO A 160 -33.33 -3.63 -7.15
C PRO A 160 -32.80 -3.59 -5.71
N CYS A 161 -31.73 -2.85 -5.46
CA CYS A 161 -31.23 -2.64 -4.10
C CYS A 161 -32.24 -1.86 -3.26
N ARG A 162 -32.45 -2.25 -2.00
CA ARG A 162 -33.47 -1.65 -1.13
C ARG A 162 -33.14 -0.19 -0.75
N GLY A 163 -31.86 0.13 -0.57
CA GLY A 163 -31.38 1.48 -0.30
C GLY A 163 -31.15 2.33 -1.55
N ASN A 164 -31.14 1.73 -2.74
CA ASN A 164 -31.05 2.45 -4.02
C ASN A 164 -31.70 1.63 -5.15
N PRO A 165 -32.99 1.88 -5.49
CA PRO A 165 -33.70 1.10 -6.51
C PRO A 165 -33.10 1.16 -7.92
N ARG A 166 -32.18 2.11 -8.18
CA ARG A 166 -31.46 2.25 -9.47
C ARG A 166 -30.29 1.26 -9.60
N GLU A 167 -29.86 0.63 -8.50
CA GLU A 167 -28.82 -0.40 -8.49
C GLU A 167 -29.40 -1.82 -8.41
N LYS A 168 -28.61 -2.83 -8.76
CA LYS A 168 -28.98 -4.25 -8.68
C LYS A 168 -28.26 -4.97 -7.54
N CYS A 169 -29.00 -5.66 -6.66
CA CYS A 169 -28.51 -6.37 -5.48
C CYS A 169 -28.89 -7.85 -5.52
N GLY A 170 -28.44 -8.56 -6.55
CA GLY A 170 -28.63 -10.01 -6.71
C GLY A 170 -30.08 -10.39 -7.04
N GLY A 171 -30.54 -11.52 -6.54
CA GLY A 171 -31.86 -12.10 -6.80
C GLY A 171 -32.17 -13.26 -5.85
N THR A 172 -33.24 -14.01 -6.11
CA THR A 172 -33.62 -15.17 -5.28
C THR A 172 -32.62 -16.31 -5.47
N TRP A 173 -31.82 -16.62 -4.44
CA TRP A 173 -30.69 -17.58 -4.52
C TRP A 173 -29.69 -17.23 -5.64
N ARG A 174 -29.56 -15.92 -5.93
CA ARG A 174 -28.66 -15.37 -6.95
C ARG A 174 -27.87 -14.23 -6.35
N MET A 175 -26.57 -14.42 -6.26
CA MET A 175 -25.67 -13.48 -5.62
C MET A 175 -24.91 -12.69 -6.68
N SER A 176 -25.05 -11.36 -6.66
CA SER A 176 -24.16 -10.45 -7.38
C SER A 176 -22.84 -10.39 -6.63
N VAL A 177 -21.76 -10.84 -7.24
CA VAL A 177 -20.43 -10.93 -6.59
C VAL A 177 -19.53 -9.81 -7.07
N TYR A 178 -18.85 -9.17 -6.12
CA TYR A 178 -17.93 -8.08 -6.35
C TYR A 178 -16.58 -8.44 -5.72
N LYS A 179 -15.51 -8.36 -6.50
CA LYS A 179 -14.16 -8.36 -5.99
C LYS A 179 -13.89 -6.99 -5.40
N ILE A 180 -13.53 -6.94 -4.13
CA ILE A 180 -13.17 -5.70 -3.48
C ILE A 180 -11.84 -5.25 -4.07
N GLN A 181 -11.86 -4.13 -4.79
CA GLN A 181 -10.63 -3.49 -5.24
C GLN A 181 -10.09 -2.65 -4.07
N GLY A 182 -8.77 -2.65 -3.88
CA GLY A 182 -8.13 -2.11 -2.68
C GLY A 182 -7.76 -3.14 -1.59
N ILE A 183 -7.79 -4.44 -1.88
CA ILE A 183 -7.00 -5.46 -1.13
C ILE A 183 -5.87 -6.06 -2.01
N GLY A 184 -5.47 -5.32 -3.04
CA GLY A 184 -4.22 -5.50 -3.76
C GLY A 184 -3.65 -4.11 -4.00
N HIS A 185 -2.42 -3.89 -3.54
CA HIS A 185 -1.51 -2.80 -3.90
C HIS A 185 -2.17 -1.59 -4.59
N ALA A 186 -2.82 -0.73 -3.80
CA ALA A 186 -2.73 0.68 -4.11
C ALA A 186 -1.30 1.08 -3.76
N THR A 187 -0.60 1.71 -4.69
CA THR A 187 0.55 2.55 -4.36
C THR A 187 0.09 3.54 -3.29
N ASP A 188 0.49 3.26 -2.05
CA ASP A 188 0.25 3.94 -0.78
C ASP A 188 -0.85 5.03 -0.72
N PRO A 189 -2.11 4.71 -0.37
CA PRO A 189 -3.10 5.73 -0.06
C PRO A 189 -2.89 6.17 1.40
N ASN A 190 -2.48 7.42 1.61
CA ASN A 190 -2.49 8.06 2.94
C ASN A 190 -3.81 7.75 3.66
N ILE A 191 -3.77 6.85 4.65
CA ILE A 191 -4.96 6.35 5.34
C ILE A 191 -5.50 7.32 6.40
N ALA A 192 -4.76 8.40 6.68
CA ALA A 192 -5.16 9.49 7.55
C ALA A 192 -6.00 10.56 6.82
N LYS A 193 -5.90 10.66 5.48
CA LYS A 193 -6.62 11.69 4.71
C LYS A 193 -8.13 11.70 5.02
N GLY A 194 -8.64 12.86 5.44
CA GLY A 194 -10.03 13.10 5.79
C GLY A 194 -10.53 12.41 7.06
N ARG A 195 -9.65 11.80 7.86
CA ARG A 195 -10.03 11.12 9.10
C ARG A 195 -10.35 12.11 10.23
N PRO A 196 -11.15 11.69 11.24
CA PRO A 196 -11.37 12.50 12.44
C PRO A 196 -10.06 12.76 13.19
N THR A 197 -9.85 14.01 13.59
CA THR A 197 -8.63 14.45 14.29
C THR A 197 -8.97 15.29 15.51
N PHE A 198 -8.04 15.30 16.47
CA PHE A 198 -8.20 15.96 17.76
C PHE A 198 -6.86 16.57 18.16
N GLN A 199 -6.89 17.69 18.86
CA GLN A 199 -5.70 18.34 19.40
C GLN A 199 -5.97 18.92 20.79
N SER A 200 -4.90 19.17 21.55
CA SER A 200 -4.97 19.64 22.95
C SER A 200 -5.71 20.97 23.10
N SER A 201 -5.54 21.88 22.16
CA SER A 201 -6.24 23.17 22.11
C SER A 201 -6.24 23.73 20.69
N VAL A 202 -7.13 24.67 20.36
CA VAL A 202 -7.15 25.36 19.05
C VAL A 202 -6.72 26.80 19.23
N GLY A 203 -5.60 27.18 18.62
CA GLY A 203 -5.10 28.55 18.54
C GLY A 203 -5.25 29.11 17.12
N HIS A 204 -5.45 30.42 16.99
CA HIS A 204 -5.49 31.13 15.70
C HIS A 204 -6.41 30.52 14.62
N GLY A 205 -7.45 29.75 15.00
CA GLY A 205 -8.35 29.07 14.05
C GLY A 205 -7.74 27.86 13.33
N GLY A 206 -6.55 27.39 13.73
CA GLY A 206 -5.89 26.21 13.16
C GLY A 206 -6.50 24.90 13.64
N SER A 207 -7.69 24.56 13.11
CA SER A 207 -8.45 23.34 13.42
C SER A 207 -7.63 22.06 13.16
N PRO A 208 -7.76 21.00 13.99
CA PRO A 208 -6.98 19.76 13.85
C PRO A 208 -7.20 19.02 12.52
N GLY A 209 -8.33 19.25 11.85
CA GLY A 209 -8.66 18.61 10.56
C GLY A 209 -7.72 19.00 9.42
N ARG A 210 -7.06 20.15 9.53
CA ARG A 210 -6.15 20.68 8.51
C ARG A 210 -4.93 19.79 8.26
N ALA A 211 -4.44 19.09 9.28
CA ALA A 211 -3.30 18.18 9.13
C ALA A 211 -3.62 16.89 8.36
N VAL A 212 -4.85 16.68 7.90
CA VAL A 212 -5.21 15.48 7.11
C VAL A 212 -6.13 15.86 5.94
N ASP A 213 -6.13 17.12 5.52
CA ASP A 213 -7.00 17.57 4.43
C ASP A 213 -6.44 17.20 3.05
N GLY A 214 -5.17 16.75 2.99
CA GLY A 214 -4.49 16.36 1.78
C GLY A 214 -3.82 17.52 1.05
N ASN A 215 -3.68 18.68 1.69
CA ASN A 215 -2.95 19.82 1.17
C ASN A 215 -1.67 20.05 2.01
N ARG A 216 -0.54 19.68 1.41
CA ARG A 216 0.79 19.70 2.04
C ARG A 216 1.41 21.09 2.14
N SER A 217 0.65 22.17 1.93
CA SER A 217 1.26 23.50 1.89
C SER A 217 1.85 23.91 3.24
N PRO A 218 3.14 24.26 3.30
CA PRO A 218 3.80 24.60 4.56
C PRO A 218 3.57 26.06 4.99
N HIS A 219 2.72 26.82 4.27
CA HIS A 219 2.48 28.24 4.52
C HIS A 219 1.15 28.45 5.25
N TRP A 220 1.18 29.17 6.37
CA TRP A 220 -0.01 29.44 7.17
C TRP A 220 -1.13 30.15 6.41
N ALA A 221 -0.78 31.07 5.51
CA ALA A 221 -1.75 31.82 4.72
C ALA A 221 -2.66 30.92 3.86
N HIS A 222 -2.21 29.70 3.54
CA HIS A 222 -2.97 28.74 2.74
C HIS A 222 -3.99 27.95 3.56
N ALA A 223 -4.12 28.26 4.86
CA ALA A 223 -5.13 27.70 5.75
C ALA A 223 -5.13 26.16 5.87
N SER A 224 -3.98 25.52 5.59
CA SER A 224 -3.77 24.06 5.68
C SER A 224 -2.98 23.60 6.91
N CYS A 225 -2.61 24.52 7.80
CA CYS A 225 -1.89 24.15 9.02
C CYS A 225 -2.79 24.21 10.26
N THR A 226 -2.64 23.20 11.11
CA THR A 226 -3.18 23.16 12.48
C THR A 226 -2.41 24.12 13.39
N HIS A 227 -2.99 24.51 14.52
CA HIS A 227 -2.29 25.34 15.50
C HIS A 227 -2.89 25.18 16.89
N THR A 228 -2.07 24.89 17.89
CA THR A 228 -2.48 24.88 19.31
C THR A 228 -2.27 26.24 19.97
N ASN A 229 -2.82 26.47 21.15
CA ASN A 229 -2.36 27.58 22.00
C ASN A 229 -0.94 27.30 22.51
N THR A 230 -0.32 28.31 23.11
CA THR A 230 0.91 28.12 23.89
C THR A 230 0.58 27.38 25.18
N GLU A 231 1.03 26.14 25.30
CA GLU A 231 0.71 25.27 26.43
C GLU A 231 1.83 24.26 26.72
N ASN A 232 1.69 23.49 27.80
CA ASN A 232 2.64 22.43 28.13
C ASN A 232 2.26 21.14 27.41
N ASP A 233 3.25 20.47 26.82
CA ASP A 233 3.08 19.18 26.15
C ASP A 233 1.93 19.10 25.11
N PRO A 234 1.77 20.07 24.19
CA PRO A 234 0.68 20.06 23.22
C PRO A 234 0.74 18.80 22.33
N TRP A 235 -0.43 18.34 21.93
CA TRP A 235 -0.58 17.11 21.16
C TRP A 235 -1.67 17.22 20.11
N TRP A 236 -1.54 16.39 19.08
CA TRP A 236 -2.52 16.16 18.04
C TRP A 236 -2.61 14.65 17.77
N TYR A 237 -3.78 14.12 17.41
CA TYR A 237 -3.90 12.75 16.90
C TYR A 237 -5.01 12.59 15.85
N VAL A 238 -4.85 11.57 15.02
CA VAL A 238 -5.85 11.09 14.06
C VAL A 238 -6.42 9.74 14.48
N ASP A 239 -7.73 9.56 14.35
CA ASP A 239 -8.42 8.28 14.46
C ASP A 239 -8.53 7.63 13.08
N LEU A 240 -7.74 6.59 12.83
CA LEU A 240 -7.73 5.85 11.56
C LEU A 240 -9.01 5.00 11.34
N GLY A 241 -9.90 4.93 12.33
CA GLY A 241 -11.15 4.17 12.32
C GLY A 241 -10.97 2.65 12.50
N ARG A 242 -9.74 2.14 12.36
CA ARG A 242 -9.37 0.74 12.59
C ARG A 242 -7.93 0.64 13.04
N THR A 243 -7.60 -0.43 13.76
CA THR A 243 -6.22 -0.76 14.11
C THR A 243 -5.48 -1.27 12.88
N VAL A 244 -4.46 -0.54 12.44
CA VAL A 244 -3.58 -0.92 11.31
C VAL A 244 -2.14 -1.09 11.79
N THR A 245 -1.33 -1.73 10.97
CA THR A 245 0.13 -1.68 11.10
C THR A 245 0.63 -0.45 10.37
N VAL A 246 1.13 0.52 11.12
CA VAL A 246 1.71 1.73 10.54
C VAL A 246 3.11 1.40 10.07
N ASP A 247 3.36 1.62 8.79
CA ASP A 247 4.68 1.49 8.20
C ASP A 247 5.52 2.73 8.51
N HIS A 248 5.09 3.86 7.97
CA HIS A 248 5.70 5.15 8.19
C HIS A 248 4.65 6.27 8.23
N ILE A 249 5.07 7.41 8.75
CA ILE A 249 4.27 8.62 8.86
C ILE A 249 5.09 9.74 8.24
N ALA A 250 4.54 10.44 7.26
CA ALA A 250 5.10 11.67 6.73
C ALA A 250 4.46 12.87 7.42
N ILE A 251 5.29 13.81 7.90
CA ILE A 251 4.86 14.98 8.65
C ILE A 251 5.40 16.22 7.94
N VAL A 252 4.52 17.12 7.54
CA VAL A 252 4.87 18.40 6.94
C VAL A 252 4.79 19.50 7.99
N ASN A 253 5.91 20.18 8.19
CA ASN A 253 6.05 21.29 9.12
C ASN A 253 5.71 22.62 8.43
N ARG A 254 5.41 23.65 9.24
CA ARG A 254 5.25 25.02 8.77
C ARG A 254 6.60 25.64 8.41
N ARG A 255 6.64 26.45 7.34
CA ARG A 255 7.88 27.06 6.81
C ARG A 255 7.88 28.58 6.67
N ASP A 256 6.72 29.21 6.49
CA ASP A 256 6.63 30.67 6.36
C ASP A 256 7.04 31.45 7.62
N CYS A 257 7.02 30.80 8.78
CA CYS A 257 7.72 31.23 9.99
C CYS A 257 7.86 30.05 10.94
N CYS A 258 8.67 30.23 11.99
CA CYS A 258 8.48 29.49 13.23
C CYS A 258 8.71 27.97 13.11
N SER A 259 9.47 27.55 12.10
CA SER A 259 9.72 26.14 11.75
C SER A 259 10.46 25.39 12.86
N GLU A 260 11.18 26.11 13.71
CA GLU A 260 11.91 25.58 14.86
C GLU A 260 10.98 25.03 15.96
N ARG A 261 9.72 25.51 16.03
CA ARG A 261 8.80 25.22 17.15
C ARG A 261 8.46 23.76 17.32
N ILE A 262 8.45 22.97 16.25
CA ILE A 262 8.09 21.54 16.30
C ILE A 262 9.17 20.69 16.98
N THR A 263 10.41 21.15 17.02
CA THR A 263 11.55 20.37 17.52
C THR A 263 11.75 20.56 19.04
N PRO A 264 11.95 19.48 19.84
CA PRO A 264 11.72 18.07 19.50
C PRO A 264 10.24 17.71 19.57
N PHE A 265 9.87 16.61 18.90
CA PHE A 265 8.55 15.99 18.96
C PHE A 265 8.64 14.46 19.09
N ASP A 266 7.58 13.86 19.60
CA ASP A 266 7.38 12.42 19.70
C ASP A 266 6.22 12.00 18.79
N VAL A 267 6.37 10.84 18.14
CA VAL A 267 5.31 10.21 17.36
C VAL A 267 4.89 8.93 18.08
N HIS A 268 3.58 8.74 18.24
CA HIS A 268 2.99 7.66 19.01
C HIS A 268 1.95 6.92 18.18
N VAL A 269 1.93 5.58 18.28
CA VAL A 269 0.96 4.73 17.58
C VAL A 269 0.39 3.71 18.57
N GLY A 270 -0.93 3.68 18.72
CA GLY A 270 -1.55 2.70 19.62
C GLY A 270 -3.08 2.74 19.67
N GLY A 271 -3.63 2.16 20.73
CA GLY A 271 -5.08 1.98 20.92
C GLY A 271 -5.72 2.98 21.89
N SER A 272 -4.94 3.87 22.50
CA SER A 272 -5.44 4.88 23.45
C SER A 272 -5.59 6.24 22.77
N THR A 273 -6.59 7.02 23.17
CA THR A 273 -6.72 8.44 22.80
C THR A 273 -5.76 9.33 23.60
N THR A 274 -5.22 8.83 24.72
CA THR A 274 -4.13 9.50 25.44
C THR A 274 -2.81 9.26 24.68
N VAL A 275 -2.39 10.24 23.86
CA VAL A 275 -1.22 10.15 22.96
C VAL A 275 0.01 9.59 23.68
N ALA A 276 0.37 10.16 24.83
CA ALA A 276 1.54 9.77 25.60
C ALA A 276 1.49 8.34 26.18
N GLY A 277 0.28 7.74 26.29
CA GLY A 277 0.09 6.37 26.75
C GLY A 277 0.35 5.32 25.68
N ASN A 278 0.46 5.72 24.41
CA ASN A 278 0.77 4.81 23.31
C ASN A 278 2.29 4.64 23.13
N PRO A 279 2.76 3.50 22.60
CA PRO A 279 4.16 3.32 22.21
C PRO A 279 4.66 4.38 21.23
N ARG A 280 5.93 4.81 21.40
CA ARG A 280 6.60 5.75 20.48
C ARG A 280 7.15 5.04 19.24
N CYS A 281 7.01 5.66 18.08
CA CYS A 281 7.74 5.30 16.86
C CYS A 281 9.21 5.73 17.00
N GLY A 282 10.00 4.95 17.74
CA GLY A 282 11.39 5.27 18.04
C GLY A 282 11.56 6.26 19.21
N GLY A 283 12.57 7.12 19.10
CA GLY A 283 12.90 8.14 20.11
C GLY A 283 12.33 9.52 19.77
N HIS A 284 12.91 10.56 20.36
CA HIS A 284 12.59 11.95 20.02
C HIS A 284 13.03 12.26 18.59
N HIS A 285 12.12 12.89 17.83
CA HIS A 285 12.36 13.34 16.47
C HIS A 285 12.65 14.84 16.43
N ARG A 286 13.36 15.25 15.39
CA ARG A 286 13.76 16.64 15.14
C ARG A 286 13.66 16.95 13.65
N PHE A 287 13.19 18.14 13.34
CA PHE A 287 13.38 18.76 12.03
C PHE A 287 14.72 19.49 12.02
N HIS A 288 15.51 19.31 10.97
CA HIS A 288 16.60 20.22 10.67
C HIS A 288 16.02 21.58 10.22
N PRO A 289 16.70 22.73 10.42
CA PRO A 289 16.20 24.03 9.98
C PRO A 289 15.85 24.12 8.50
N THR A 290 16.41 23.26 7.65
CA THR A 290 16.11 23.18 6.20
C THR A 290 14.98 22.21 5.86
N ASP A 291 14.60 21.31 6.77
CA ASP A 291 13.59 20.30 6.51
C ASP A 291 12.19 20.93 6.48
N THR A 292 11.42 20.63 5.42
CA THR A 292 9.97 20.90 5.36
C THR A 292 9.15 19.68 5.74
N GLU A 293 9.68 18.49 5.49
CA GLU A 293 9.04 17.21 5.78
C GLU A 293 9.93 16.31 6.64
N LYS A 294 9.30 15.49 7.49
CA LYS A 294 9.95 14.39 8.17
C LYS A 294 9.16 13.10 7.99
N VAL A 295 9.83 12.07 7.47
CA VAL A 295 9.31 10.70 7.47
C VAL A 295 9.77 9.98 8.74
N VAL A 296 8.82 9.47 9.51
CA VAL A 296 9.03 8.71 10.74
C VAL A 296 8.61 7.26 10.51
N ASN A 297 9.58 6.36 10.53
CA ASN A 297 9.31 4.93 10.42
C ASN A 297 8.85 4.37 11.78
N CYS A 298 7.69 3.70 11.79
CA CYS A 298 7.06 3.18 12.99
C CYS A 298 7.37 1.71 13.26
N ARG A 299 8.25 1.08 12.47
CA ARG A 299 8.74 -0.29 12.69
C ARG A 299 7.61 -1.32 12.87
N GLY A 300 6.51 -1.14 12.13
CA GLY A 300 5.34 -1.99 12.22
C GLY A 300 4.53 -1.87 13.51
N LEU A 301 4.60 -0.72 14.21
CA LEU A 301 3.70 -0.46 15.34
C LEU A 301 2.24 -0.50 14.88
N ARG A 302 1.40 -1.15 15.68
CA ARG A 302 -0.05 -1.25 15.44
C ARG A 302 -0.82 -0.29 16.31
N GLY A 303 -1.69 0.48 15.68
CA GLY A 303 -2.53 1.45 16.36
C GLY A 303 -3.75 1.81 15.54
N ARG A 304 -4.81 2.20 16.23
CA ARG A 304 -5.94 2.92 15.64
C ARG A 304 -5.67 4.43 15.66
N TYR A 305 -4.95 4.89 16.67
CA TYR A 305 -4.61 6.29 16.85
C TYR A 305 -3.13 6.52 16.53
N VAL A 306 -2.87 7.53 15.71
CA VAL A 306 -1.53 8.07 15.44
C VAL A 306 -1.49 9.47 16.01
N GLY A 307 -0.57 9.73 16.94
CA GLY A 307 -0.46 11.00 17.64
C GLY A 307 0.93 11.60 17.58
N ILE A 308 0.99 12.92 17.50
CA ILE A 308 2.21 13.73 17.56
C ILE A 308 2.13 14.57 18.82
N ARG A 309 3.19 14.55 19.64
CA ARG A 309 3.29 15.29 20.90
C ARG A 309 4.57 16.10 20.94
N LEU A 310 4.51 17.33 21.42
CA LEU A 310 5.67 18.19 21.63
C LEU A 310 5.99 18.27 23.12
N PRO A 311 6.91 17.44 23.64
CA PRO A 311 7.27 17.50 25.05
C PRO A 311 7.94 18.83 25.40
N GLY A 312 7.57 19.41 26.55
CA GLY A 312 8.16 20.63 27.08
C GLY A 312 7.14 21.67 27.52
N LYS A 313 7.64 22.72 28.18
CA LYS A 313 6.81 23.84 28.65
C LYS A 313 6.63 24.90 27.58
N SER A 314 5.47 25.56 27.58
CA SER A 314 5.16 26.71 26.72
C SER A 314 5.48 26.46 25.23
N ARG A 315 5.05 25.30 24.73
CA ARG A 315 5.22 24.88 23.34
C ARG A 315 3.97 25.23 22.53
N VAL A 316 4.13 25.28 21.21
CA VAL A 316 3.04 25.44 20.23
C VAL A 316 3.22 24.36 19.17
N LEU A 317 2.18 23.57 18.92
CA LEU A 317 2.16 22.55 17.88
C LEU A 317 1.45 23.08 16.63
N THR A 318 2.14 22.98 15.50
CA THR A 318 1.65 23.30 14.17
C THR A 318 2.06 22.18 13.23
N LEU A 319 1.08 21.61 12.54
CA LEU A 319 1.24 20.51 11.57
C LEU A 319 0.48 20.91 10.31
N CYS A 320 1.15 20.92 9.16
CA CYS A 320 0.54 21.30 7.89
C CYS A 320 0.02 20.09 7.11
N GLU A 321 0.63 18.92 7.28
CA GLU A 321 0.02 17.65 6.84
C GLU A 321 0.64 16.50 7.64
N VAL A 322 -0.16 15.48 7.92
CA VAL A 322 0.24 14.22 8.56
C VAL A 322 -0.34 13.09 7.75
N GLU A 323 0.53 12.43 7.00
CA GLU A 323 0.17 11.30 6.17
C GLU A 323 0.56 10.02 6.89
N VAL A 324 -0.39 9.09 6.99
CA VAL A 324 -0.15 7.79 7.62
C VAL A 324 -0.20 6.73 6.54
N TYR A 325 0.84 5.91 6.47
CA TYR A 325 0.94 4.81 5.53
C TYR A 325 0.94 3.49 6.28
N ALA A 326 0.08 2.58 5.87
CA ALA A 326 -0.08 1.29 6.52
C ALA A 326 0.48 0.18 5.64
N ALA A 327 1.38 -0.63 6.18
CA ALA A 327 1.87 -1.78 5.45
C ALA A 327 0.79 -2.89 5.43
N PRO A 328 0.48 -3.49 4.26
CA PRO A 328 -0.36 -4.68 4.21
C PRO A 328 0.38 -5.88 4.83
N ASN A 329 -0.31 -6.67 5.66
CA ASN A 329 0.22 -7.97 6.11
C ASN A 329 0.20 -8.95 4.92
N LEU A 330 1.36 -9.13 4.29
CA LEU A 330 1.55 -10.00 3.14
C LEU A 330 1.35 -11.48 3.48
N ALA A 331 1.47 -11.87 4.75
CA ALA A 331 1.27 -13.24 5.19
C ALA A 331 -0.20 -13.61 5.40
N LEU A 332 -1.10 -12.63 5.50
CA LEU A 332 -2.51 -12.88 5.82
C LEU A 332 -3.18 -13.85 4.84
N GLY A 333 -3.67 -14.97 5.35
CA GLY A 333 -4.34 -16.03 4.61
C GLY A 333 -3.44 -16.81 3.64
N LYS A 334 -2.12 -16.64 3.73
CA LYS A 334 -1.17 -17.26 2.80
C LYS A 334 -0.96 -18.75 3.10
N PRO A 335 -0.68 -19.57 2.08
CA PRO A 335 -0.30 -20.96 2.29
C PRO A 335 0.86 -21.05 3.28
N THR A 336 0.66 -21.84 4.33
CA THR A 336 1.63 -21.99 5.40
C THR A 336 1.81 -23.46 5.69
N VAL A 337 3.06 -23.91 5.77
CA VAL A 337 3.43 -25.28 6.10
C VAL A 337 4.42 -25.28 7.27
N GLN A 338 4.50 -26.40 7.97
CA GLN A 338 5.43 -26.56 9.08
C GLN A 338 6.00 -27.98 9.09
N SER A 339 7.17 -28.12 9.68
CA SER A 339 7.91 -29.38 9.83
C SER A 339 7.06 -30.59 10.28
N ALA A 340 6.17 -30.42 11.25
CA ALA A 340 5.19 -31.44 11.66
C ALA A 340 4.05 -30.81 12.48
N VAL A 341 2.89 -31.47 12.56
CA VAL A 341 1.71 -30.99 13.31
C VAL A 341 1.53 -31.81 14.59
N ALA A 342 1.33 -31.13 15.71
CA ALA A 342 0.93 -31.75 16.98
C ALA A 342 -0.28 -31.02 17.58
N HIS A 343 -1.06 -31.73 18.40
CA HIS A 343 -2.19 -31.19 19.16
C HIS A 343 -3.22 -30.37 18.35
N GLY A 344 -3.34 -30.61 17.03
CA GLY A 344 -4.23 -29.83 16.16
C GLY A 344 -3.77 -28.38 15.89
N GLY A 345 -2.52 -28.04 16.23
CA GLY A 345 -1.90 -26.74 15.93
C GLY A 345 -1.41 -26.66 14.48
N TYR A 346 -2.35 -26.60 13.53
CA TYR A 346 -2.03 -26.55 12.10
C TYR A 346 -1.33 -25.24 11.70
N ALA A 347 -0.44 -25.33 10.70
CA ALA A 347 0.39 -24.22 10.23
C ALA A 347 -0.41 -23.00 9.75
N SER A 348 -1.61 -23.20 9.18
CA SER A 348 -2.47 -22.11 8.71
C SER A 348 -2.90 -21.14 9.81
N ARG A 349 -2.81 -21.54 11.09
CA ARG A 349 -3.09 -20.65 12.22
C ARG A 349 -2.05 -19.55 12.41
N ALA A 350 -0.84 -19.72 11.87
CA ALA A 350 0.16 -18.67 11.90
C ALA A 350 -0.15 -17.50 10.94
N THR A 351 -1.17 -17.61 10.10
CA THR A 351 -1.48 -16.59 9.08
C THR A 351 -2.98 -16.33 8.99
N ASP A 352 -3.74 -16.70 10.03
CA ASP A 352 -5.20 -16.60 10.02
C ASP A 352 -5.72 -15.19 10.37
N GLY A 353 -4.82 -14.27 10.74
CA GLY A 353 -5.16 -12.90 11.10
C GLY A 353 -5.49 -12.71 12.58
N SER A 354 -5.47 -13.77 13.38
CA SER A 354 -5.77 -13.73 14.80
C SER A 354 -4.47 -13.77 15.62
N ARG A 355 -4.27 -12.73 16.42
CA ARG A 355 -3.10 -12.61 17.31
C ARG A 355 -3.36 -13.12 18.73
N ASP A 356 -4.45 -13.86 18.96
CA ASP A 356 -4.76 -14.35 20.31
C ASP A 356 -3.65 -15.31 20.75
N PRO A 357 -2.86 -14.95 21.78
CA PRO A 357 -1.69 -15.73 22.13
C PRO A 357 -2.05 -16.91 23.04
N ASN A 358 -3.33 -17.10 23.37
CA ASN A 358 -3.78 -18.19 24.24
C ASN A 358 -4.13 -19.41 23.40
N TRP A 359 -3.63 -20.58 23.77
CA TRP A 359 -3.90 -21.82 23.05
C TRP A 359 -5.38 -22.15 22.87
N GLY A 360 -6.19 -21.85 23.90
CA GLY A 360 -7.63 -22.09 23.88
C GLY A 360 -8.39 -21.34 22.78
N SER A 361 -7.80 -20.27 22.21
CA SER A 361 -8.36 -19.52 21.08
C SER A 361 -8.35 -20.31 19.77
N GLN A 362 -7.62 -21.43 19.72
CA GLN A 362 -7.39 -22.22 18.50
C GLN A 362 -6.69 -21.44 17.39
N SER A 363 -5.91 -20.41 17.75
CA SER A 363 -5.16 -19.55 16.84
C SER A 363 -3.66 -19.81 16.82
N CYS A 364 -3.17 -20.84 17.51
CA CYS A 364 -1.73 -21.14 17.57
C CYS A 364 -1.36 -22.43 16.83
N THR A 365 -0.23 -22.39 16.13
CA THR A 365 0.44 -23.55 15.56
C THR A 365 1.15 -24.36 16.64
N HIS A 366 1.47 -25.62 16.35
CA HIS A 366 2.25 -26.45 17.26
C HIS A 366 2.94 -27.60 16.52
N THR A 367 4.26 -27.71 16.69
CA THR A 367 5.04 -28.88 16.25
C THR A 367 5.23 -29.87 17.40
N PRO A 368 5.48 -31.17 17.15
CA PRO A 368 6.02 -32.04 18.19
C PRO A 368 7.42 -31.56 18.64
N ALA A 369 7.90 -32.10 19.76
CA ALA A 369 9.30 -31.93 20.16
C ALA A 369 10.20 -32.67 19.16
N GLN A 370 11.05 -31.93 18.46
CA GLN A 370 11.89 -32.48 17.39
C GLN A 370 13.15 -31.64 17.16
N SER A 371 14.03 -32.13 16.30
CA SER A 371 15.22 -31.39 15.89
C SER A 371 14.86 -30.33 14.86
N ASN A 372 15.30 -29.11 15.11
CA ASN A 372 15.18 -27.99 14.18
C ASN A 372 13.75 -27.74 13.62
N PRO A 373 12.70 -27.69 14.45
CA PRO A 373 11.34 -27.47 13.97
C PRO A 373 11.25 -26.11 13.27
N TRP A 374 10.42 -26.07 12.24
CA TRP A 374 10.30 -24.91 11.38
C TRP A 374 8.88 -24.72 10.85
N LEU A 375 8.58 -23.47 10.46
CA LEU A 375 7.36 -23.02 9.81
C LEU A 375 7.74 -22.13 8.60
N GLN A 376 7.02 -22.26 7.50
CA GLN A 376 7.21 -21.48 6.28
C GLN A 376 5.88 -20.88 5.82
N VAL A 377 5.90 -19.59 5.51
CA VAL A 377 4.84 -18.87 4.81
C VAL A 377 5.24 -18.72 3.35
N ASP A 378 4.35 -19.09 2.42
CA ASP A 378 4.49 -18.81 0.98
C ASP A 378 3.72 -17.54 0.61
N LEU A 379 4.44 -16.45 0.33
CA LEU A 379 3.84 -15.16 -0.03
C LEU A 379 3.17 -15.19 -1.42
N GLY A 380 3.44 -16.22 -2.22
CA GLY A 380 2.92 -16.42 -3.59
C GLY A 380 3.85 -15.86 -4.67
N SER A 381 4.55 -14.76 -4.39
CA SER A 381 5.55 -14.16 -5.28
C SER A 381 6.72 -13.59 -4.48
N SER A 382 7.88 -13.47 -5.11
CA SER A 382 9.05 -12.86 -4.49
C SER A 382 8.81 -11.38 -4.23
N THR A 383 8.95 -10.93 -2.98
CA THR A 383 8.72 -9.55 -2.57
C THR A 383 9.79 -9.10 -1.59
N THR A 384 10.05 -7.80 -1.56
CA THR A 384 10.89 -7.15 -0.54
C THR A 384 10.18 -7.23 0.80
N VAL A 385 10.81 -7.83 1.81
CA VAL A 385 10.30 -7.96 3.18
C VAL A 385 11.11 -7.06 4.11
N GLN A 386 10.43 -6.09 4.72
CA GLN A 386 11.05 -5.19 5.68
C GLN A 386 10.85 -5.66 7.11
N TRP A 387 9.66 -6.15 7.45
CA TRP A 387 9.35 -6.56 8.82
C TRP A 387 8.71 -7.94 8.85
N VAL A 388 9.14 -8.75 9.80
CA VAL A 388 8.44 -9.98 10.20
C VAL A 388 8.03 -9.81 11.65
N ILE A 389 6.72 -9.82 11.92
CA ILE A 389 6.19 -9.75 13.28
C ILE A 389 5.77 -11.15 13.70
N LEU A 390 6.30 -11.63 14.82
CA LEU A 390 5.94 -12.92 15.40
C LEU A 390 5.14 -12.70 16.68
N VAL A 391 4.01 -13.40 16.78
CA VAL A 391 3.23 -13.52 18.02
C VAL A 391 3.42 -14.93 18.55
N ASN A 392 4.06 -15.01 19.70
CA ASN A 392 4.27 -16.21 20.47
C ASN A 392 3.10 -16.46 21.42
N ARG A 393 2.97 -17.73 21.82
CA ARG A 393 2.03 -18.18 22.83
C ARG A 393 2.29 -17.48 24.17
N ALA A 394 1.24 -17.11 24.90
CA ALA A 394 1.33 -16.39 26.16
C ALA A 394 0.72 -17.11 27.37
N ASP A 395 -0.20 -18.04 27.20
CA ASP A 395 -0.85 -18.76 28.31
C ASP A 395 0.08 -19.78 29.00
N CYS A 396 1.12 -20.26 28.32
CA CYS A 396 2.23 -21.01 28.91
C CYS A 396 3.46 -20.95 28.01
N CYS A 397 4.59 -21.45 28.53
CA CYS A 397 5.65 -22.00 27.68
C CYS A 397 6.30 -20.98 26.72
N ARG A 398 6.31 -19.70 27.13
CA ARG A 398 6.73 -18.54 26.32
C ARG A 398 8.20 -18.65 25.93
N GLU A 399 9.00 -19.34 26.73
CA GLU A 399 10.43 -19.55 26.56
C GLU A 399 10.78 -20.40 25.32
N ARG A 400 9.87 -21.27 24.85
CA ARG A 400 10.19 -22.28 23.82
C ARG A 400 10.65 -21.72 22.49
N VAL A 401 10.14 -20.54 22.09
CA VAL A 401 10.45 -19.92 20.79
C VAL A 401 11.89 -19.38 20.76
N SER A 402 12.46 -18.99 21.89
CA SER A 402 13.80 -18.40 21.95
C SER A 402 14.88 -19.48 22.13
N PRO A 403 16.02 -19.44 21.42
CA PRO A 403 16.29 -18.61 20.24
C PRO A 403 15.66 -19.20 18.97
N PHE A 404 15.46 -18.34 17.97
CA PHE A 404 14.98 -18.69 16.63
C PHE A 404 15.74 -17.94 15.54
N THR A 405 15.63 -18.39 14.29
CA THR A 405 16.12 -17.68 13.10
C THR A 405 14.96 -17.41 12.14
N VAL A 406 15.05 -16.30 11.41
CA VAL A 406 14.12 -15.93 10.34
C VAL A 406 14.87 -16.03 9.01
N HIS A 407 14.27 -16.65 8.01
CA HIS A 407 14.87 -16.90 6.69
C HIS A 407 13.96 -16.37 5.59
N ILE A 408 14.52 -15.68 4.60
CA ILE A 408 13.74 -15.06 3.51
C ILE A 408 14.45 -15.34 2.19
N GLY A 409 13.74 -15.95 1.24
CA GLY A 409 14.28 -16.23 -0.08
C GLY A 409 13.29 -16.98 -0.97
N ASN A 410 13.76 -17.45 -2.12
CA ASN A 410 12.93 -18.13 -3.12
C ASN A 410 13.04 -19.67 -3.04
N ASN A 411 13.89 -20.22 -2.18
CA ASN A 411 14.00 -21.66 -2.00
C ASN A 411 12.87 -22.19 -1.10
N PRO A 412 12.08 -23.20 -1.53
CA PRO A 412 11.05 -23.81 -0.69
C PRO A 412 11.62 -24.57 0.51
N ASN A 413 12.90 -24.90 0.53
CA ASN A 413 13.59 -25.29 1.75
C ASN A 413 14.21 -24.05 2.40
N ILE A 414 13.53 -23.53 3.42
CA ILE A 414 13.90 -22.28 4.10
C ILE A 414 15.29 -22.30 4.75
N ALA A 415 15.87 -23.48 5.01
CA ALA A 415 17.22 -23.57 5.57
C ALA A 415 18.31 -23.04 4.62
N TYR A 416 18.05 -23.06 3.30
CA TYR A 416 18.95 -22.53 2.28
C TYR A 416 18.70 -21.06 1.97
N ASN A 417 17.62 -20.48 2.49
CA ASN A 417 17.36 -19.05 2.29
C ASN A 417 18.23 -18.20 3.23
N PRO A 418 18.66 -17.01 2.78
CA PRO A 418 19.36 -16.04 3.61
C PRO A 418 18.63 -15.78 4.94
N ARG A 419 19.40 -15.60 6.00
CA ARG A 419 18.84 -15.22 7.30
C ARG A 419 18.53 -13.73 7.31
N CYS A 420 17.35 -13.39 7.81
CA CYS A 420 17.02 -12.04 8.24
C CYS A 420 17.76 -11.76 9.56
N GLY A 421 19.01 -11.32 9.45
CA GLY A 421 19.90 -11.11 10.59
C GLY A 421 20.40 -12.41 11.24
N GLY A 422 20.67 -12.38 12.54
CA GLY A 422 21.21 -13.50 13.32
C GLY A 422 20.14 -14.33 14.05
N HIS A 423 20.48 -14.80 15.24
CA HIS A 423 19.52 -15.40 16.16
C HIS A 423 18.69 -14.31 16.84
N HIS A 424 17.39 -14.57 16.93
CA HIS A 424 16.42 -13.68 17.56
C HIS A 424 15.87 -14.30 18.84
N THR A 425 15.41 -13.45 19.74
CA THR A 425 14.73 -13.84 20.98
C THR A 425 13.55 -12.93 21.23
N ILE A 426 12.45 -13.46 21.78
CA ILE A 426 11.37 -12.61 22.28
C ILE A 426 11.71 -12.23 23.73
N PRO A 427 11.75 -10.93 24.09
CA PRO A 427 12.10 -10.49 25.43
C PRO A 427 11.22 -11.10 26.53
N ALA A 428 11.81 -11.37 27.70
CA ALA A 428 11.10 -11.91 28.85
C ALA A 428 9.89 -11.03 29.22
N GLY A 429 8.75 -11.67 29.51
CA GLY A 429 7.49 -10.99 29.81
C GLY A 429 6.72 -10.49 28.58
N LYS A 430 7.30 -10.52 27.38
CA LYS A 430 6.60 -10.26 26.11
C LYS A 430 6.23 -11.57 25.41
N ASN A 431 5.25 -11.49 24.52
CA ASN A 431 4.78 -12.59 23.69
C ASN A 431 4.79 -12.22 22.20
N LYS A 432 5.45 -11.12 21.82
CA LYS A 432 5.57 -10.71 20.43
C LYS A 432 6.87 -9.97 20.21
N ASP A 433 7.37 -10.03 18.99
CA ASP A 433 8.49 -9.19 18.56
C ASP A 433 8.39 -8.84 17.07
N ALA A 434 9.05 -7.76 16.67
CA ALA A 434 9.12 -7.28 15.30
C ALA A 434 10.57 -7.30 14.81
N ILE A 435 10.85 -8.18 13.85
CA ILE A 435 12.16 -8.40 13.29
C ILE A 435 12.31 -7.54 12.04
N ASN A 436 13.33 -6.68 12.01
CA ASN A 436 13.69 -5.92 10.83
C ASN A 436 14.52 -6.80 9.88
N CYS A 437 14.01 -7.02 8.68
CA CYS A 437 14.67 -7.78 7.63
C CYS A 437 15.31 -6.91 6.56
N ASN A 438 15.34 -5.58 6.74
CA ASN A 438 16.09 -4.64 5.91
C ASN A 438 15.86 -4.82 4.40
N GLY A 439 14.63 -5.21 4.01
CA GLY A 439 14.27 -5.36 2.61
C GLY A 439 14.76 -6.64 1.94
N LEU A 440 15.09 -7.70 2.69
CA LEU A 440 15.40 -9.01 2.08
C LEU A 440 14.28 -9.46 1.14
N ARG A 441 14.64 -9.90 -0.06
CA ARG A 441 13.70 -10.29 -1.10
C ARG A 441 13.49 -11.80 -1.11
N GLY A 442 12.24 -12.24 -1.09
CA GLY A 442 11.92 -13.67 -1.13
C GLY A 442 10.44 -13.95 -1.26
N ARG A 443 10.11 -15.14 -1.77
CA ARG A 443 8.76 -15.70 -1.80
C ARG A 443 8.41 -16.40 -0.50
N PHE A 444 9.38 -17.04 0.14
CA PHE A 444 9.19 -17.84 1.34
C PHE A 444 9.77 -17.12 2.56
N VAL A 445 8.96 -17.01 3.61
CA VAL A 445 9.41 -16.54 4.93
C VAL A 445 9.39 -17.73 5.89
N GLY A 446 10.56 -18.11 6.37
CA GLY A 446 10.77 -19.25 7.26
C GLY A 446 11.13 -18.82 8.67
N ILE A 447 10.54 -19.48 9.67
CA ILE A 447 10.94 -19.39 11.08
C ILE A 447 11.44 -20.76 11.50
N ARG A 448 12.65 -20.83 12.06
CA ARG A 448 13.29 -22.09 12.46
C ARG A 448 13.84 -22.00 13.88
N LEU A 449 13.61 -23.03 14.70
CA LEU A 449 14.21 -23.13 16.04
C LEU A 449 15.42 -24.06 15.99
N PRO A 450 16.66 -23.56 16.07
CA PRO A 450 17.85 -24.41 16.07
C PRO A 450 17.92 -25.29 17.33
N GLY A 451 18.40 -26.52 17.17
CA GLY A 451 18.65 -27.46 18.27
C GLY A 451 17.70 -28.67 18.32
N ASN A 452 17.94 -29.56 19.27
CA ASN A 452 17.20 -30.82 19.44
C ASN A 452 16.08 -30.70 20.48
N GLY A 453 15.00 -31.47 20.30
CA GLY A 453 13.87 -31.51 21.25
C GLY A 453 13.09 -30.19 21.35
N ARG A 454 13.21 -29.31 20.35
CA ARG A 454 12.54 -28.00 20.32
C ARG A 454 11.09 -28.17 19.88
N ILE A 455 10.24 -27.26 20.36
CA ILE A 455 8.81 -27.18 20.02
C ILE A 455 8.54 -25.78 19.47
N LEU A 456 8.08 -25.69 18.23
CA LEU A 456 7.68 -24.41 17.62
C LEU A 456 6.18 -24.20 17.80
N THR A 457 5.82 -23.05 18.37
CA THR A 457 4.44 -22.61 18.58
C THR A 457 4.39 -21.12 18.27
N LEU A 458 3.65 -20.75 17.23
CA LEU A 458 3.42 -19.36 16.83
C LEU A 458 1.91 -19.15 16.71
N CYS A 459 1.42 -18.06 17.26
CA CYS A 459 0.00 -17.69 17.19
C CYS A 459 -0.30 -16.71 16.07
N GLU A 460 0.70 -16.00 15.56
CA GLU A 460 0.57 -15.25 14.32
C GLU A 460 1.98 -14.94 13.77
N VAL A 461 2.09 -14.95 12.45
CA VAL A 461 3.25 -14.52 11.66
C VAL A 461 2.75 -13.51 10.66
N GLU A 462 3.25 -12.29 10.77
CA GLU A 462 2.92 -11.23 9.85
C GLU A 462 4.16 -10.78 9.11
N VAL A 463 3.98 -10.48 7.83
CA VAL A 463 5.06 -10.10 6.93
C VAL A 463 4.69 -8.79 6.28
N TYR A 464 5.58 -7.82 6.31
CA TYR A 464 5.34 -6.50 5.75
C TYR A 464 6.42 -6.17 4.73
N ALA A 465 6.00 -5.67 3.56
CA ALA A 465 6.94 -5.08 2.62
C ALA A 465 7.50 -3.79 3.18
N GLY A 466 8.73 -3.49 2.80
CA GLY A 466 9.24 -2.12 2.93
C GLY A 466 8.71 -1.32 1.78
N THR A 467 8.03 -0.22 2.05
CA THR A 467 7.96 0.84 1.05
C THR A 467 9.37 1.40 0.94
N ILE A 468 9.93 1.45 -0.27
CA ILE A 468 11.19 2.15 -0.51
C ILE A 468 10.90 3.63 -0.23
N THR A 469 11.13 4.09 1.00
CA THR A 469 11.28 5.53 1.25
C THR A 469 12.63 5.92 0.68
N LYS A 470 12.70 6.19 -0.62
CA LYS A 470 13.82 6.99 -1.15
C LYS A 470 13.78 8.31 -0.39
N LYS A 471 14.82 8.59 0.37
CA LYS A 471 15.06 9.93 0.88
C LYS A 471 15.24 10.80 -0.37
N ARG A 472 14.28 11.67 -0.69
CA ARG A 472 14.49 12.73 -1.67
C ARG A 472 15.10 13.90 -0.89
N THR A 473 16.34 14.26 -1.20
CA THR A 473 16.87 15.56 -0.79
C THR A 473 16.62 16.52 -1.95
N SER A 474 15.73 17.48 -1.72
CA SER A 474 15.41 18.56 -2.64
C SER A 474 16.15 19.82 -2.20
N GLU A 475 16.81 20.48 -3.13
CA GLU A 475 17.37 21.82 -3.00
C GLU A 475 16.55 22.77 -3.88
N VAL A 476 16.06 23.86 -3.29
CA VAL A 476 15.39 24.93 -4.04
C VAL A 476 16.47 25.89 -4.54
N ARG A 477 16.54 26.11 -5.86
CA ARG A 477 17.51 27.02 -6.47
C ARG A 477 16.76 28.25 -6.97
N GLY A 478 16.98 29.37 -6.27
CA GLY A 478 16.57 30.70 -6.72
C GLY A 478 15.59 31.42 -5.81
N ALA A 479 16.14 32.24 -4.91
CA ALA A 479 15.51 33.48 -4.46
C ALA A 479 16.48 34.62 -4.79
N GLU A 480 16.63 34.93 -6.08
CA GLU A 480 17.22 36.18 -6.60
C GLU A 480 17.02 36.24 -8.14
N GLY A 481 15.81 36.61 -8.57
CA GLY A 481 15.57 37.30 -9.85
C GLY A 481 15.54 36.52 -11.17
N GLN A 482 15.87 35.23 -11.21
CA GLN A 482 15.64 34.39 -12.39
C GLN A 482 14.78 33.21 -11.94
N GLY A 483 13.50 33.18 -12.35
CA GLY A 483 12.64 31.99 -12.15
C GLY A 483 13.16 30.78 -12.93
N CYS A 484 12.28 29.88 -13.35
CA CYS A 484 12.63 28.61 -14.02
C CYS A 484 13.34 28.68 -15.41
N GLY A 485 14.02 29.78 -15.73
CA GLY A 485 14.69 29.96 -17.01
C GLY A 485 13.72 29.90 -18.19
N GLU A 486 13.97 29.00 -19.14
CA GLU A 486 13.13 28.76 -20.32
C GLU A 486 12.00 27.73 -20.08
N HIS A 487 11.97 27.10 -18.90
CA HIS A 487 11.04 26.03 -18.58
C HIS A 487 9.70 26.56 -18.06
N LYS A 488 8.60 25.94 -18.50
CA LYS A 488 7.25 26.30 -18.06
C LYS A 488 6.88 25.59 -16.76
N GLU A 489 5.95 26.20 -16.05
CA GLU A 489 5.30 25.62 -14.86
C GLU A 489 4.85 24.16 -15.12
N GLY A 490 5.31 23.24 -14.28
CA GLY A 490 5.04 21.80 -14.39
C GLY A 490 6.00 21.02 -15.31
N GLU A 491 6.92 21.65 -16.02
CA GLU A 491 7.98 20.96 -16.78
C GLU A 491 9.06 20.40 -15.86
N SER A 492 9.66 19.26 -16.25
CA SER A 492 10.75 18.60 -15.53
C SER A 492 11.92 18.30 -16.47
N TRP A 493 13.16 18.49 -16.00
CA TRP A 493 14.37 18.30 -16.79
C TRP A 493 15.53 17.75 -15.94
N VAL A 494 16.65 17.43 -16.58
CA VAL A 494 17.89 17.06 -15.89
C VAL A 494 18.73 18.31 -15.69
N SER A 495 19.25 18.50 -14.48
CA SER A 495 20.15 19.63 -14.19
C SER A 495 21.38 19.59 -15.12
N PRO A 496 21.70 20.67 -15.85
CA PRO A 496 22.86 20.70 -16.74
C PRO A 496 24.18 20.80 -15.97
N ASP A 497 24.15 21.32 -14.74
CA ASP A 497 25.33 21.62 -13.95
C ASP A 497 25.66 20.56 -12.89
N GLU A 498 24.78 19.56 -12.72
CA GLU A 498 24.95 18.52 -11.70
C GLU A 498 24.53 17.12 -12.15
N ASP A 499 25.45 16.17 -11.97
CA ASP A 499 25.21 14.76 -12.26
C ASP A 499 24.12 14.19 -11.33
N GLU A 500 23.21 13.39 -11.90
CA GLU A 500 22.15 12.65 -11.18
C GLU A 500 21.02 13.49 -10.50
N HIS A 501 20.84 14.74 -10.94
CA HIS A 501 19.78 15.62 -10.44
C HIS A 501 18.67 15.83 -11.48
N ASN A 502 17.43 15.77 -11.01
CA ASN A 502 16.26 16.19 -11.78
C ASN A 502 15.73 17.51 -11.22
N CYS A 503 15.33 18.42 -12.09
CA CYS A 503 14.74 19.71 -11.74
C CYS A 503 13.31 19.81 -12.26
N MET A 504 12.51 20.65 -11.62
CA MET A 504 11.17 21.00 -12.08
C MET A 504 10.86 22.47 -11.80
N CYS A 505 9.98 23.05 -12.60
CA CYS A 505 9.46 24.39 -12.38
C CYS A 505 8.13 24.31 -11.61
N ASP A 506 8.10 24.83 -10.39
CA ASP A 506 6.91 24.87 -9.54
C ASP A 506 6.74 26.28 -8.94
N ILE A 507 5.62 26.91 -9.24
CA ILE A 507 5.22 28.27 -8.89
C ILE A 507 6.28 29.31 -9.29
N GLY A 508 6.90 29.11 -10.46
CA GLY A 508 7.97 29.98 -10.97
C GLY A 508 9.32 29.83 -10.28
N GLU A 509 9.50 28.84 -9.40
CA GLU A 509 10.76 28.48 -8.75
C GLU A 509 11.33 27.18 -9.33
N GLU A 510 12.66 27.12 -9.48
CA GLU A 510 13.36 25.91 -9.89
C GLU A 510 13.66 25.03 -8.66
N ILE A 511 13.10 23.82 -8.66
CA ILE A 511 13.30 22.82 -7.61
C ILE A 511 14.09 21.66 -8.17
N CYS A 512 15.33 21.50 -7.72
CA CYS A 512 16.18 20.39 -8.10
C CYS A 512 16.28 19.36 -6.98
N TYR A 513 16.24 18.08 -7.33
CA TYR A 513 16.36 16.98 -6.39
C TYR A 513 17.30 15.92 -6.91
N LYS A 514 18.12 15.39 -5.99
CA LYS A 514 19.01 14.28 -6.29
C LYS A 514 18.23 12.97 -6.31
N VAL A 515 18.54 12.11 -7.27
CA VAL A 515 18.01 10.75 -7.32
C VAL A 515 19.03 9.80 -6.69
N ASP A 516 18.74 9.29 -5.50
CA ASP A 516 19.58 8.27 -4.84
C ASP A 516 18.96 6.86 -4.99
N CYS A 517 19.78 5.91 -5.43
CA CYS A 517 19.37 4.52 -5.68
C CYS A 517 20.04 3.55 -4.70
N GLY A 518 19.21 2.79 -3.97
CA GLY A 518 19.69 1.85 -2.94
C GLY A 518 19.92 2.51 -1.57
N THR A 519 20.32 1.70 -0.58
CA THR A 519 20.56 2.17 0.81
C THR A 519 22.04 2.43 1.13
N ASP A 520 22.94 2.13 0.20
CA ASP A 520 24.41 2.20 0.37
C ASP A 520 25.14 2.98 -0.75
N GLY A 521 24.41 3.62 -1.68
CA GLY A 521 24.98 4.45 -2.74
C GLY A 521 25.73 3.68 -3.84
N LYS A 522 25.61 2.35 -3.89
CA LYS A 522 26.29 1.52 -4.89
C LYS A 522 25.50 1.31 -6.18
N GLN A 523 24.19 1.59 -6.18
CA GLN A 523 23.41 1.61 -7.41
C GLN A 523 23.45 3.01 -7.99
N GLN A 524 24.02 3.14 -9.19
CA GLN A 524 24.00 4.41 -9.90
C GLN A 524 22.63 4.65 -10.53
N PRO A 525 22.06 5.86 -10.42
CA PRO A 525 20.89 6.27 -11.17
C PRO A 525 21.08 6.07 -12.68
N ILE A 526 20.00 5.72 -13.37
CA ILE A 526 19.95 5.58 -14.82
C ILE A 526 18.91 6.52 -15.42
N LYS A 527 19.12 7.04 -16.62
CA LYS A 527 18.12 7.86 -17.31
C LYS A 527 16.98 6.98 -17.84
N ASN A 528 15.73 7.42 -17.63
CA ASN A 528 14.54 6.75 -18.15
C ASN A 528 14.24 7.20 -19.59
N GLN A 529 13.11 6.72 -20.14
CA GLN A 529 12.70 7.00 -21.52
C GLN A 529 12.37 8.48 -21.76
N ASP A 530 12.06 9.23 -20.70
CA ASP A 530 11.83 10.68 -20.72
C ASP A 530 13.12 11.49 -20.49
N GLY A 531 14.27 10.81 -20.41
CA GLY A 531 15.59 11.43 -20.23
C GLY A 531 15.92 11.86 -18.80
N LEU A 532 15.05 11.59 -17.82
CA LEU A 532 15.22 11.94 -16.40
C LEU A 532 15.92 10.83 -15.62
N TRP A 533 16.67 11.19 -14.57
CA TRP A 533 17.33 10.22 -13.69
C TRP A 533 16.31 9.42 -12.86
N GLY A 534 16.49 8.10 -12.81
CA GLY A 534 15.69 7.11 -12.09
C GLY A 534 16.58 6.00 -11.54
N CYS A 535 16.02 4.95 -10.91
CA CYS A 535 16.85 3.86 -10.39
C CYS A 535 16.82 2.61 -11.26
N PRO A 536 17.98 1.94 -11.43
CA PRO A 536 18.06 0.71 -12.19
C PRO A 536 17.28 -0.40 -11.48
N GLU A 537 16.62 -1.22 -12.27
CA GLU A 537 15.99 -2.43 -11.77
C GLU A 537 17.08 -3.48 -11.48
N PRO A 538 17.05 -4.20 -10.33
CA PRO A 538 18.15 -5.07 -9.93
C PRO A 538 18.27 -6.34 -10.81
N GLU A 539 19.48 -6.61 -11.29
CA GLU A 539 19.89 -7.87 -11.94
C GLU A 539 20.15 -8.98 -10.90
N GLU A 540 19.65 -10.20 -11.14
CA GLU A 540 19.83 -11.38 -10.26
C GLU A 540 21.18 -12.10 -10.53
N LYS A 541 21.94 -12.48 -9.47
CA LYS A 541 22.92 -13.62 -9.34
C LYS A 541 23.94 -13.40 -8.19
N GLU A 542 24.71 -14.33 -7.60
CA GLU A 542 24.68 -15.79 -7.29
C GLU A 542 26.03 -16.09 -6.53
N GLU A 543 26.01 -16.79 -5.38
CA GLU A 543 27.12 -17.61 -4.80
C GLU A 543 28.44 -16.95 -4.24
N THR A 544 29.29 -17.53 -3.35
CA THR A 544 29.67 -18.94 -3.06
C THR A 544 30.23 -19.16 -1.63
N ALA A 545 30.13 -20.42 -1.17
CA ALA A 545 30.49 -21.00 0.14
C ALA A 545 31.99 -21.13 0.50
N ARG A 546 32.88 -20.26 0.00
CA ARG A 546 34.33 -20.35 0.30
C ARG A 546 34.74 -19.66 1.61
N GLU A 547 34.03 -18.62 2.03
CA GLU A 547 34.39 -17.85 3.24
C GLU A 547 34.06 -18.58 4.55
N PHE A 548 33.11 -19.53 4.53
CA PHE A 548 32.67 -20.23 5.74
C PHE A 548 33.67 -21.31 6.24
N LEU A 549 34.62 -21.73 5.39
CA LEU A 549 35.57 -22.79 5.74
C LEU A 549 36.83 -22.26 6.43
N ASP A 550 37.24 -21.02 6.16
CA ASP A 550 38.45 -20.44 6.76
C ASP A 550 38.21 -20.02 8.22
N GLU A 551 37.03 -19.47 8.57
CA GLU A 551 36.70 -19.10 9.96
C GLU A 551 36.62 -20.31 10.90
N THR A 552 36.17 -21.48 10.40
CA THR A 552 36.05 -22.68 11.24
C THR A 552 37.38 -23.36 11.58
N MET A 553 38.46 -23.01 10.88
CA MET A 553 39.76 -23.65 11.07
C MET A 553 40.65 -22.91 12.07
N GLU A 554 40.50 -21.59 12.22
CA GLU A 554 41.17 -20.81 13.27
C GLU A 554 40.57 -21.09 14.66
N ASP A 555 39.26 -21.23 14.77
CA ASP A 555 38.55 -21.49 16.05
C ASP A 555 38.82 -22.92 16.62
N TRP A 556 39.29 -23.84 15.76
CA TRP A 556 39.70 -25.19 16.15
C TRP A 556 41.16 -25.26 16.64
N MET A 557 42.01 -24.31 16.26
CA MET A 557 43.42 -24.29 16.67
C MET A 557 43.61 -23.63 18.05
N ASP A 558 42.77 -22.65 18.40
CA ASP A 558 42.85 -21.95 19.69
C ASP A 558 42.31 -22.77 20.89
N ASN A 559 41.49 -23.80 20.64
CA ASN A 559 40.93 -24.66 21.69
C ASN A 559 41.75 -25.94 21.98
N PHE A 560 42.96 -26.09 21.42
CA PHE A 560 43.82 -27.26 21.64
C PHE A 560 45.03 -27.00 22.56
N GLU A 561 45.22 -25.77 23.07
CA GLU A 561 46.28 -25.40 24.03
C GLU A 561 45.78 -25.01 25.45
N GLU A 562 44.48 -25.13 25.75
CA GLU A 562 43.92 -25.17 27.13
C GLU A 562 43.34 -26.56 27.45
#